data_AF-A0A931QVH7-F1
#
_entry.id   AF-A0A931QVH7-F1
#
_cell.length_a   1.000
_cell.length_b   1.000
_cell.length_c   1.000
_cell.angle_alpha   90.00
_cell.angle_beta   90.00
_cell.angle_gamma   90.00
#
_symmetry.space_group_name_H-M   'P 1'
#
loop_
_entity.id
_entity.type
_entity.pdbx_description
1 polymer ?
#
loop_
_entity_poly.entity_id
_entity_poly.type
_entity_poly.pdbx_seq_one_letter_code
_entity_poly.pdbx_strand_id
1 'polypeptide(L)'
;MQQRRTQSSGQRRDGRRGGSRSGERAPEEFDQVILDLARVTRVMAGGKRMRFRACVAIGDRKGKVGIGIAKGADVQLAISKATNDAKKNLIQVRITESGTIPHEV
;
A
#
# COMPACT_ATOMS: atom_id res chain seq x y z
N MET A 1 31.62 31.50 55.52
CA MET A 1 30.93 31.65 54.22
C MET A 1 30.15 30.36 53.95
N GLN A 2 28.85 30.52 53.67
CA GLN A 2 27.82 29.49 53.72
C GLN A 2 27.85 28.48 52.56
N GLN A 3 27.40 27.27 52.88
CA GLN A 3 26.92 26.24 51.98
C GLN A 3 25.83 26.78 51.03
N ARG A 4 25.86 26.42 49.74
CA ARG A 4 24.66 26.43 48.89
C ARG A 4 24.28 25.01 48.52
N ARG A 5 23.26 24.51 49.24
CA ARG A 5 22.36 23.47 48.74
C ARG A 5 21.76 23.93 47.41
N THR A 6 21.76 23.07 46.41
CA THR A 6 20.73 23.08 45.37
C THR A 6 20.11 21.69 45.34
N GLN A 7 18.87 21.62 45.85
CA GLN A 7 17.99 20.47 45.68
C GLN A 7 17.10 20.71 44.45
N SER A 8 16.69 19.59 43.86
CA SER A 8 15.50 19.35 43.04
C SER A 8 15.36 20.03 41.66
N SER A 9 15.42 19.20 40.62
CA SER A 9 14.44 19.29 39.52
C SER A 9 14.27 17.96 38.79
N GLY A 10 13.13 17.32 39.04
CA GLY A 10 12.32 16.65 38.03
C GLY A 10 12.88 15.42 37.33
N GLN A 11 12.68 14.25 37.94
CA GLN A 11 12.34 13.05 37.15
C GLN A 11 11.08 13.36 36.33
N ARG A 12 11.22 13.50 35.01
CA ARG A 12 10.09 13.40 34.08
C ARG A 12 10.18 12.05 33.37
N ARG A 13 9.35 11.13 33.87
CA ARG A 13 8.86 9.98 33.11
C ARG A 13 8.25 10.51 31.82
N ASP A 14 8.75 10.08 30.67
CA ASP A 14 7.95 10.09 29.44
C ASP A 14 7.91 8.66 28.90
N GLY A 15 7.19 7.82 29.65
CA GLY A 15 6.65 6.57 29.15
C GLY A 15 5.55 6.89 28.14
N ARG A 16 5.92 7.30 26.93
CA ARG A 16 4.99 7.29 25.80
C ARG A 16 4.90 5.88 25.25
N ARG A 17 3.99 5.16 25.88
CA ARG A 17 3.12 4.12 25.34
C ARG A 17 2.77 4.39 23.87
N GLY A 18 3.67 4.04 22.96
CA GLY A 18 3.36 3.83 21.56
C GLY A 18 2.90 2.38 21.41
N GLY A 19 1.74 2.06 21.99
CA GLY A 19 1.09 0.79 21.72
C GLY A 19 0.85 0.71 20.23
N SER A 20 1.72 -0.03 19.53
CA SER A 20 1.45 -0.49 18.18
C SER A 20 0.15 -1.26 18.28
N ARG A 21 -0.96 -0.58 17.98
CA ARG A 21 -2.18 -1.26 17.56
C ARG A 21 -1.77 -1.95 16.28
N SER A 22 -1.25 -3.16 16.42
CA SER A 22 -1.31 -4.21 15.42
C SER A 22 -2.77 -4.41 15.14
N GLY A 23 -3.33 -3.48 14.35
CA GLY A 23 -4.66 -3.60 13.82
C GLY A 23 -4.68 -4.93 13.10
N GLU A 24 -5.56 -5.81 13.56
CA GLU A 24 -5.98 -6.97 12.82
C GLU A 24 -6.09 -6.54 11.37
N ARG A 25 -5.26 -7.13 10.50
CA ARG A 25 -5.41 -6.95 9.05
C ARG A 25 -6.81 -7.48 8.78
N ALA A 26 -7.76 -6.55 8.64
CA ALA A 26 -9.10 -6.86 8.21
C ALA A 26 -8.99 -7.81 7.01
N PRO A 27 -9.78 -8.89 6.98
CA PRO A 27 -9.74 -9.84 5.87
C PRO A 27 -9.81 -9.05 4.56
N GLU A 28 -8.90 -9.36 3.63
CA GLU A 28 -8.86 -8.63 2.35
C GLU A 28 -10.18 -8.91 1.61
N GLU A 29 -11.05 -7.91 1.61
CA GLU A 29 -12.39 -7.98 1.00
C GLU A 29 -12.33 -8.14 -0.53
N PHE A 30 -11.17 -7.88 -1.13
CA PHE A 30 -10.95 -7.89 -2.57
C PHE A 30 -9.97 -8.99 -2.97
N ASP A 31 -10.35 -9.78 -3.97
CA ASP A 31 -9.43 -10.69 -4.65
C ASP A 31 -8.45 -9.87 -5.49
N GLN A 32 -7.17 -10.28 -5.49
CA GLN A 32 -6.12 -9.63 -6.27
C GLN A 32 -5.56 -10.55 -7.36
N VAL A 33 -5.41 -10.01 -8.57
CA VAL A 33 -4.84 -10.71 -9.73
C VAL A 33 -3.72 -9.86 -10.31
N ILE A 34 -2.55 -10.47 -10.53
CA ILE A 34 -1.42 -9.82 -11.18
C ILE A 34 -1.61 -9.93 -12.68
N LEU A 35 -1.76 -8.79 -13.36
CA LEU A 35 -1.93 -8.74 -14.81
C LEU A 35 -0.59 -8.74 -15.53
N ASP A 36 0.35 -7.95 -15.04
CA ASP A 36 1.68 -7.82 -15.64
C ASP A 36 2.75 -7.58 -14.57
N LEU A 37 3.90 -8.22 -14.75
CA LEU A 37 5.08 -8.03 -13.92
C LEU A 37 6.31 -7.92 -14.81
N ALA A 38 6.85 -6.71 -14.89
CA ALA A 38 7.98 -6.42 -15.77
C ALA A 38 9.16 -5.83 -15.00
N ARG A 39 10.38 -6.22 -15.37
CA ARG A 39 11.59 -5.56 -14.91
C ARG A 39 11.86 -4.34 -15.78
N VAL A 40 11.88 -3.16 -15.16
CA VAL A 40 12.19 -1.87 -15.81
C VAL A 40 13.55 -1.37 -15.36
N THR A 41 14.31 -0.77 -16.26
CA THR A 41 15.72 -0.40 -16.00
C THR A 41 15.97 1.05 -16.39
N ARG A 42 16.64 1.81 -15.52
CA ARG A 42 17.20 3.13 -15.83
C ARG A 42 18.71 3.00 -16.02
N VAL A 43 19.21 3.46 -17.17
CA VAL A 43 20.65 3.52 -17.45
C VAL A 43 21.23 4.83 -16.89
N MET A 44 22.41 4.75 -16.28
CA MET A 44 23.19 5.86 -15.72
C MET A 44 24.66 5.69 -16.16
N ALA A 45 25.48 6.73 -15.99
CA ALA A 45 26.90 6.68 -16.37
C ALA A 45 27.68 5.50 -15.73
N GLY A 46 27.33 5.11 -14.49
CA GLY A 46 27.97 4.01 -13.76
C GLY A 46 27.29 2.64 -13.90
N GLY A 47 26.25 2.51 -14.72
CA GLY A 47 25.58 1.22 -14.94
C GLY A 47 24.05 1.28 -15.00
N LYS A 48 23.41 0.14 -14.78
CA LYS A 48 21.94 -0.02 -14.94
C LYS A 48 21.28 -0.22 -13.59
N ARG A 49 20.36 0.68 -13.21
CA ARG A 49 19.52 0.53 -12.02
C ARG A 49 18.18 -0.09 -12.39
N MET A 50 17.94 -1.30 -11.94
CA MET A 50 16.72 -2.05 -12.21
C MET A 50 15.68 -1.84 -11.09
N ARG A 51 14.40 -1.95 -11.47
CA ARG A 51 13.21 -1.95 -10.61
C ARG A 51 12.16 -2.87 -11.21
N PHE A 52 11.15 -3.22 -10.43
CA PHE A 52 10.01 -4.01 -10.90
C PHE A 52 8.78 -3.11 -11.04
N ARG A 53 8.08 -3.23 -12.17
CA ARG A 53 6.75 -2.66 -12.40
C ARG A 53 5.74 -3.79 -12.23
N ALA A 54 4.72 -3.57 -11.41
CA ALA A 54 3.59 -4.47 -11.27
C ALA A 54 2.31 -3.76 -11.69
N CYS A 55 1.47 -4.45 -12.46
CA CYS A 55 0.09 -4.09 -12.76
C CYS A 55 -0.81 -5.11 -12.06
N VAL A 56 -1.68 -4.63 -11.17
CA VAL A 56 -2.55 -5.48 -10.35
C VAL A 56 -3.99 -5.01 -10.53
N ALA A 57 -4.88 -5.98 -10.75
CA ALA A 57 -6.33 -5.78 -10.68
C ALA A 57 -6.83 -6.31 -9.33
N ILE A 58 -7.72 -5.56 -8.70
CA ILE A 58 -8.46 -5.99 -7.51
C ILE A 58 -9.96 -5.97 -7.80
N GLY A 59 -10.73 -6.83 -7.14
CA GLY A 59 -12.19 -6.77 -7.23
C GLY A 59 -12.92 -7.76 -6.34
N ASP A 60 -14.21 -7.53 -6.17
CA ASP A 60 -15.11 -8.35 -5.32
C ASP A 60 -15.98 -9.33 -6.12
N ARG A 61 -15.72 -9.46 -7.43
CA ARG A 61 -16.54 -10.23 -8.40
C ARG A 61 -18.03 -9.84 -8.45
N LYS A 62 -18.41 -8.72 -7.81
CA LYS A 62 -19.78 -8.19 -7.75
C LYS A 62 -19.90 -6.83 -8.46
N GLY A 63 -18.95 -6.56 -9.36
CA GLY A 63 -18.90 -5.34 -10.16
C GLY A 63 -18.05 -4.22 -9.57
N LYS A 64 -17.41 -4.39 -8.41
CA LYS A 64 -16.34 -3.47 -8.00
C LYS A 64 -15.00 -4.00 -8.50
N VAL A 65 -14.31 -3.18 -9.28
CA VAL A 65 -12.97 -3.49 -9.80
C VAL A 65 -12.08 -2.27 -9.68
N GLY A 66 -10.79 -2.49 -9.47
CA GLY A 66 -9.79 -1.42 -9.40
C GLY A 66 -8.50 -1.90 -10.04
N ILE A 67 -7.79 -1.02 -10.73
CA ILE A 67 -6.49 -1.31 -11.33
C ILE A 67 -5.45 -0.38 -10.71
N GLY A 68 -4.29 -0.93 -10.40
CA GLY A 68 -3.17 -0.18 -9.86
C GLY A 68 -1.88 -0.55 -10.56
N ILE A 69 -1.05 0.46 -10.83
CA ILE A 69 0.27 0.28 -11.45
C ILE A 69 1.30 0.93 -10.56
N ALA A 70 2.30 0.16 -10.13
CA ALA A 70 3.36 0.69 -9.28
C ALA A 70 4.74 0.15 -9.63
N LYS A 71 5.76 0.87 -9.14
CA LYS A 71 7.17 0.48 -9.25
C LYS A 71 7.82 0.27 -7.88
N GLY A 72 8.51 -0.85 -7.71
CA GLY A 72 9.21 -1.26 -6.49
C GLY A 72 10.70 -1.48 -6.71
N ALA A 73 11.46 -1.53 -5.61
CA ALA A 73 12.85 -2.00 -5.64
C ALA A 73 12.88 -3.53 -5.84
N ASP A 74 11.92 -4.20 -5.24
CA ASP A 74 11.62 -5.63 -5.29
C ASP A 74 10.17 -5.85 -5.77
N VAL A 75 9.85 -7.12 -6.07
CA VAL A 75 8.55 -7.54 -6.59
C VAL A 75 7.44 -7.37 -5.54
N GLN A 76 7.69 -7.74 -4.28
CA GLN A 76 6.69 -7.70 -3.21
C GLN A 76 6.28 -6.26 -2.91
N LEU A 77 7.25 -5.33 -2.82
CA LEU A 77 6.96 -3.91 -2.66
C LEU A 77 6.23 -3.31 -3.86
N ALA A 78 6.55 -3.75 -5.08
CA ALA A 78 5.84 -3.29 -6.28
C ALA A 78 4.37 -3.72 -6.24
N ILE A 79 4.09 -4.99 -5.90
CA ILE A 79 2.73 -5.53 -5.78
C ILE A 79 1.98 -4.81 -4.66
N SER A 80 2.57 -4.68 -3.46
CA SER A 80 1.93 -4.00 -2.31
C SER A 80 1.54 -2.55 -2.63
N LYS A 81 2.42 -1.83 -3.36
CA LYS A 81 2.12 -0.47 -3.82
C LYS A 81 1.03 -0.45 -4.88
N ALA A 82 1.05 -1.39 -5.82
CA ALA A 82 0.03 -1.51 -6.85
C ALA A 82 -1.34 -1.85 -6.24
N THR A 83 -1.42 -2.77 -5.28
CA THR A 83 -2.65 -3.10 -4.55
C THR A 83 -3.19 -1.87 -3.79
N ASN A 84 -2.34 -1.11 -3.11
CA ASN A 84 -2.76 0.11 -2.41
C ASN A 84 -3.23 1.22 -3.36
N ASP A 85 -2.64 1.32 -4.55
CA ASP A 85 -3.07 2.23 -5.61
C ASP A 85 -4.43 1.79 -6.19
N ALA A 86 -4.58 0.50 -6.48
CA ALA A 86 -5.82 -0.09 -6.97
C ALA A 86 -6.99 0.09 -5.98
N LYS A 87 -6.73 -0.04 -4.66
CA LYS A 87 -7.72 0.18 -3.58
C LYS A 87 -8.26 1.61 -3.57
N LYS A 88 -7.47 2.60 -4.01
CA LYS A 88 -7.91 4.01 -4.12
C LYS A 88 -8.72 4.27 -5.39
N ASN A 89 -8.42 3.52 -6.46
CA ASN A 89 -9.02 3.67 -7.78
C ASN A 89 -10.10 2.60 -8.05
N LEU A 90 -10.89 2.24 -7.04
CA LEU A 90 -12.01 1.32 -7.21
C LEU A 90 -13.16 1.99 -7.97
N ILE A 91 -13.61 1.33 -9.02
CA ILE A 91 -14.78 1.71 -9.81
C ILE A 91 -15.88 0.68 -9.64
N GLN A 92 -17.12 1.14 -9.65
CA GLN A 92 -18.30 0.27 -9.70
C GLN A 92 -18.78 0.18 -11.14
N VAL A 93 -18.64 -1.00 -11.73
CA VAL A 93 -19.16 -1.35 -13.04
C VAL A 93 -20.63 -1.76 -12.88
N ARG A 94 -21.49 -1.20 -13.72
CA ARG A 94 -22.90 -1.59 -13.76
C ARG A 94 -23.01 -2.90 -14.54
N ILE A 95 -23.45 -3.93 -13.85
CA ILE A 95 -23.66 -5.27 -14.40
C ILE A 95 -25.16 -5.56 -14.31
N THR A 96 -25.72 -6.19 -15.35
CA THR A 96 -27.11 -6.68 -15.33
C THR A 96 -27.25 -7.88 -14.39
N GLU A 97 -28.46 -8.26 -14.01
CA GLU A 97 -28.71 -9.44 -13.15
C GLU A 97 -28.13 -10.75 -13.73
N SER A 98 -27.99 -10.82 -15.06
CA SER A 98 -27.38 -11.94 -15.79
C SER A 98 -25.85 -11.89 -15.85
N GLY A 99 -25.17 -10.89 -15.25
CA GLY A 99 -23.71 -10.80 -15.26
C GLY A 99 -23.11 -10.12 -16.48
N THR A 100 -23.92 -9.49 -17.34
CA THR A 100 -23.47 -8.87 -18.60
C THR A 100 -23.41 -7.33 -18.54
N ILE A 101 -22.85 -6.73 -19.59
CA ILE A 101 -22.84 -5.28 -19.81
C ILE A 101 -24.21 -4.83 -20.34
N PRO A 102 -24.81 -3.72 -19.84
CA PRO A 102 -26.18 -3.33 -20.19
C PRO A 102 -26.43 -2.93 -21.65
N HIS A 103 -25.40 -2.51 -22.38
CA HIS A 103 -25.47 -2.10 -23.78
C HIS A 103 -24.14 -2.38 -24.47
N GLU A 104 -24.17 -2.45 -25.81
CA GLU A 104 -22.98 -2.55 -26.64
C GLU A 104 -22.17 -1.24 -26.59
N VAL A 105 -20.84 -1.35 -26.56
CA VAL A 105 -19.88 -0.27 -26.29
C VAL A 105 -19.05 0.03 -27.53
#